data_AF-A0A7K2B1L6-F1
#
_entry.id   AF-A0A7K2B1L6-F1
#
_cell.length_a   1.000
_cell.length_b   1.000
_cell.length_c   1.000
_cell.angle_alpha   90.00
_cell.angle_beta   90.00
_cell.angle_gamma   90.00
#
_symmetry.space_group_name_H-M   'P 1'
#
loop_
_entity.id
_entity.type
_entity.pdbx_description
1 polymer ?
#
loop_
_entity_poly.entity_id
_entity_poly.type
_entity_poly.pdbx_seq_one_letter_code
_entity_poly.pdbx_strand_id
1 'polypeptide(L)'
;MARSRSLTGLSDVELLGMLDEAKDEATNLRFQHVTGQLDNMNLLAHSRRQVARILTELRAREIDAADAVMARQADEVEEFTDDEASPEEPARVFKRRRRRDG
;
A
#
# COMPACT_ATOMS: atom_id res chain seq x y z
N MET A 1 -24.93 16.30 -10.92
CA MET A 1 -24.00 15.20 -11.25
C MET A 1 -22.76 15.80 -11.89
N ALA A 2 -21.87 16.42 -11.09
CA ALA A 2 -20.56 16.83 -11.60
C ALA A 2 -19.72 15.56 -11.78
N ARG A 3 -19.12 15.42 -12.96
CA ARG A 3 -18.24 14.30 -13.32
C ARG A 3 -17.26 14.06 -12.18
N SER A 4 -17.17 12.82 -11.70
CA SER A 4 -16.04 12.38 -10.88
C SER A 4 -14.77 12.76 -11.64
N ARG A 5 -14.08 13.80 -11.18
CA ARG A 5 -12.80 14.20 -11.76
C ARG A 5 -11.88 13.00 -11.59
N SER A 6 -11.38 12.45 -12.69
CA SER A 6 -10.51 11.29 -12.66
C SER A 6 -9.27 11.64 -11.85
N LEU A 7 -9.07 10.98 -10.70
CA LEU A 7 -7.94 11.23 -9.80
C LEU A 7 -6.62 10.69 -10.37
N THR A 8 -6.71 9.74 -11.30
CA THR A 8 -5.59 9.02 -11.91
C THR A 8 -4.69 9.88 -12.80
N GLY A 9 -5.17 11.05 -13.27
CA GLY A 9 -4.41 11.94 -14.16
C GLY A 9 -3.75 13.13 -13.45
N LEU A 10 -3.91 13.25 -12.12
CA LEU A 10 -3.41 14.37 -11.34
C LEU A 10 -2.04 14.09 -10.76
N SER A 11 -1.22 15.13 -10.62
CA SER A 11 0.03 15.07 -9.86
C SER A 11 -0.23 14.96 -8.36
N ASP A 12 0.76 14.49 -7.60
CA ASP A 12 0.63 14.35 -6.14
C ASP A 12 0.34 15.70 -5.46
N VAL A 13 0.93 16.78 -5.96
CA VAL A 13 0.69 18.14 -5.45
C VAL A 13 -0.75 18.57 -5.68
N GLU A 14 -1.31 18.30 -6.86
CA GLU A 14 -2.72 18.60 -7.15
C GLU A 14 -3.67 17.75 -6.32
N LEU A 15 -3.34 16.47 -6.09
CA LEU A 15 -4.13 15.60 -5.22
C LEU A 15 -4.12 16.08 -3.77
N LEU A 16 -2.98 16.55 -3.26
CA LEU A 16 -2.88 17.13 -1.92
C LEU A 16 -3.66 18.44 -1.81
N GLY A 17 -3.58 19.32 -2.82
CA GLY A 17 -4.40 20.54 -2.85
C GLY A 17 -5.90 20.24 -2.85
N MET A 18 -6.34 19.29 -3.68
CA MET A 18 -7.74 18.84 -3.70
C MET A 18 -8.16 18.17 -2.39
N LEU A 19 -7.25 17.46 -1.73
CA LEU A 19 -7.52 16.85 -0.43
C LEU A 19 -7.82 17.91 0.64
N ASP A 20 -7.05 18.99 0.65
CA ASP A 20 -7.23 20.08 1.61
C ASP A 20 -8.53 20.84 1.35
N GLU A 21 -8.83 21.18 0.10
CA GLU A 21 -10.12 21.76 -0.28
C GLU A 21 -11.31 20.88 0.14
N ALA A 22 -11.23 19.56 -0.11
CA ALA A 22 -12.29 18.63 0.24
C ALA A 22 -12.46 18.46 1.76
N LYS A 23 -11.37 18.56 2.53
CA LYS A 23 -11.41 18.55 4.01
C LYS A 23 -12.05 19.82 4.54
N ASP A 24 -11.68 20.98 4.01
CA ASP A 24 -12.26 22.25 4.41
C ASP A 24 -13.78 22.26 4.15
N GLU A 25 -14.21 21.80 2.98
CA GLU A 25 -15.63 21.61 2.68
C GLU A 25 -16.30 20.65 3.69
N ALA A 26 -15.68 19.50 4.00
CA ALA A 26 -16.22 18.53 4.94
C ALA A 26 -16.39 19.11 6.36
N THR A 27 -15.45 19.94 6.81
CA THR A 27 -15.53 20.60 8.12
C THR A 27 -16.63 21.65 8.13
N ASN A 28 -16.73 22.48 7.09
CA ASN A 28 -17.81 23.45 6.92
C ASN A 28 -19.20 22.80 6.94
N LEU A 29 -19.38 21.72 6.18
CA LEU A 29 -20.62 20.94 6.17
C LEU A 29 -20.92 20.31 7.54
N ARG A 30 -19.88 19.90 8.28
CA ARG A 30 -20.06 19.39 9.65
C ARG A 30 -20.49 20.48 10.61
N PHE A 31 -19.96 21.70 10.49
CA PHE A 31 -20.40 22.84 11.29
C PHE A 31 -21.87 23.20 11.00
N GLN A 32 -22.25 23.25 9.72
CA GLN A 32 -23.64 23.46 9.30
C GLN A 32 -24.57 22.34 9.81
N HIS A 33 -24.09 21.09 9.81
CA HIS A 33 -24.85 19.96 10.34
C HIS A 33 -25.10 20.09 11.85
N VAL A 34 -24.07 20.45 12.62
CA VAL A 34 -24.17 20.62 14.07
C VAL A 34 -25.06 21.80 14.46
N THR A 35 -25.06 22.88 13.67
CA THR A 35 -25.93 24.05 13.88
C THR A 35 -27.37 23.84 13.38
N GLY A 36 -27.65 22.73 12.69
CA GLY A 36 -28.96 22.42 12.12
C GLY A 36 -29.32 23.27 10.89
N GLN A 37 -28.34 23.97 10.29
CA GLN A 37 -28.52 24.85 9.13
C GLN A 37 -28.21 24.16 7.80
N LEU A 38 -27.94 22.85 7.82
CA LEU A 38 -27.59 22.10 6.62
C LEU A 38 -28.85 21.66 5.86
N ASP A 39 -29.07 22.25 4.68
CA ASP A 39 -30.22 21.95 3.83
C ASP A 39 -30.19 20.52 3.25
N ASN A 40 -29.00 19.98 2.97
CA ASN A 40 -28.83 18.70 2.29
C ASN A 40 -27.77 17.80 2.95
N MET A 41 -28.24 16.81 3.69
CA MET A 41 -27.39 15.82 4.37
C MET A 41 -26.57 14.93 3.43
N ASN A 42 -27.01 14.77 2.17
CA ASN A 42 -26.26 13.98 1.19
C ASN A 42 -24.91 14.62 0.83
N LEU A 43 -24.78 15.95 0.96
CA LEU A 43 -23.54 16.67 0.70
C LEU A 43 -22.44 16.24 1.68
N LEU A 44 -22.78 16.08 2.97
CA LEU A 44 -21.83 15.61 3.98
C LEU A 44 -21.30 14.20 3.65
N ALA A 45 -22.18 13.28 3.25
CA ALA A 45 -21.79 11.93 2.84
C ALA A 45 -20.96 11.95 1.54
N HIS A 46 -21.27 12.85 0.60
CA HIS A 46 -20.52 13.00 -0.64
C HIS A 46 -19.11 13.55 -0.40
N SER A 47 -18.98 14.63 0.36
CA SER A 47 -17.69 15.25 0.72
C SER A 47 -16.77 14.27 1.47
N ARG A 48 -17.29 13.54 2.46
CA ARG A 48 -16.53 12.46 3.13
C ARG A 48 -16.01 11.39 2.18
N ARG A 49 -16.83 10.99 1.19
CA ARG A 49 -16.42 10.01 0.16
C ARG A 49 -15.37 10.58 -0.78
N GLN A 50 -15.41 11.87 -1.09
CA GLN A 50 -14.37 12.51 -1.90
C GLN A 50 -13.02 12.50 -1.16
N VAL A 51 -12.99 12.88 0.11
CA VAL A 51 -11.78 12.80 0.95
C VAL A 51 -11.22 11.38 0.97
N ALA A 52 -12.07 10.38 1.21
CA ALA A 52 -11.65 8.98 1.23
C ALA A 52 -11.04 8.53 -0.11
N ARG A 53 -11.66 8.90 -1.24
CA ARG A 53 -11.15 8.55 -2.58
C ARG A 53 -9.77 9.13 -2.85
N ILE A 54 -9.54 10.39 -2.48
CA ILE A 54 -8.24 11.05 -2.67
C ILE A 54 -7.18 10.39 -1.79
N LEU A 55 -7.51 10.08 -0.53
CA LEU A 55 -6.59 9.36 0.37
C LEU A 55 -6.26 7.96 -0.14
N THR A 56 -7.23 7.23 -0.70
CA THR A 56 -6.98 5.91 -1.28
C THR A 56 -6.03 5.99 -2.47
N GLU A 57 -6.19 6.98 -3.35
CA GLU A 57 -5.29 7.19 -4.49
C GLU A 57 -3.86 7.52 -4.03
N LEU A 58 -3.70 8.46 -3.10
CA LEU A 58 -2.40 8.79 -2.53
C LEU A 58 -1.76 7.56 -1.88
N ARG A 59 -2.54 6.78 -1.14
CA ARG A 59 -2.04 5.56 -0.50
C ARG A 59 -1.64 4.48 -1.51
N ALA A 60 -2.38 4.33 -2.60
CA ALA A 60 -2.02 3.39 -3.66
C ALA A 60 -0.65 3.75 -4.27
N ARG A 61 -0.41 5.04 -4.55
CA ARG A 61 0.88 5.52 -5.06
C ARG A 61 2.04 5.29 -4.08
N GLU A 62 1.79 5.49 -2.79
CA GLU A 62 2.78 5.19 -1.74
C GLU A 62 3.13 3.70 -1.70
N ILE A 63 2.14 2.81 -1.84
CA ILE A 63 2.35 1.35 -1.86
C ILE A 63 3.16 0.97 -3.11
N ASP A 64 2.78 1.45 -4.28
CA ASP A 64 3.51 1.17 -5.53
C ASP A 64 4.97 1.62 -5.45
N ALA A 65 5.22 2.80 -4.85
CA ALA A 65 6.58 3.29 -4.62
C ALA A 65 7.36 2.43 -3.62
N ALA A 66 6.72 1.96 -2.55
CA ALA A 66 7.35 1.07 -1.57
C ALA A 66 7.69 -0.29 -2.18
N ASP A 67 6.78 -0.89 -2.94
CA ASP A 67 6.98 -2.17 -3.62
C ASP A 67 8.12 -2.08 -4.64
N ALA A 68 8.22 -0.96 -5.37
CA ALA A 68 9.33 -0.71 -6.29
C ALA A 68 10.70 -0.60 -5.57
N VAL A 69 10.73 -0.03 -4.36
CA VAL A 69 11.96 0.02 -3.54
C VAL A 69 12.30 -1.37 -3.01
N MET A 70 11.32 -2.12 -2.52
CA MET A 70 11.53 -3.49 -2.02
C MET A 70 12.02 -4.43 -3.13
N ALA A 71 11.46 -4.33 -4.34
CA ALA A 71 11.90 -5.12 -5.48
C ALA A 71 13.38 -4.86 -5.81
N ARG A 72 13.80 -3.59 -5.84
CA ARG A 72 15.22 -3.23 -6.06
C ARG A 72 16.14 -3.79 -4.98
N GLN A 73 15.68 -3.77 -3.72
CA GLN A 73 16.45 -4.36 -2.62
C GLN A 73 16.54 -5.87 -2.71
N ALA A 74 15.51 -6.56 -3.20
CA ALA A 74 15.56 -8.00 -3.43
C ALA A 74 16.58 -8.37 -4.52
N ASP A 75 16.61 -7.61 -5.63
CA ASP A 75 17.57 -7.81 -6.71
C ASP A 75 19.02 -7.64 -6.21
N GLU A 76 19.29 -6.66 -5.34
CA GLU A 76 20.62 -6.44 -4.73
C GLU A 76 21.06 -7.56 -3.78
N VAL A 77 20.11 -8.25 -3.13
CA VAL A 77 20.41 -9.34 -2.18
C VAL A 77 20.69 -10.65 -2.92
N GLU A 78 19.99 -10.93 -4.03
CA GLU A 78 20.30 -12.10 -4.86
C GLU A 78 21.73 -12.04 -5.44
N GLU A 79 22.17 -10.87 -5.91
CA GLU A 79 23.52 -10.69 -6.48
C GLU A 79 24.65 -10.94 -5.45
N PHE A 80 24.38 -10.78 -4.15
CA PHE A 80 25.34 -11.06 -3.07
C PHE A 80 25.36 -12.54 -2.63
N THR A 81 24.30 -13.30 -2.88
CA THR A 81 24.16 -14.69 -2.40
C THR A 81 24.72 -15.75 -3.34
N ASP A 82 25.13 -15.39 -4.55
CA ASP A 82 25.68 -16.33 -5.55
C ASP A 82 27.12 -16.81 -5.25
N ASP A 83 27.82 -16.23 -4.27
CA ASP A 83 29.22 -16.54 -3.96
C ASP A 83 29.44 -17.60 -2.85
N GLU A 84 28.40 -18.07 -2.13
CA GLU A 84 28.59 -18.99 -0.99
C GLU A 84 27.72 -20.27 -0.99
N ALA A 85 27.61 -20.93 -2.15
CA ALA A 85 27.00 -22.26 -2.22
C ALA A 85 27.93 -23.31 -2.88
N SER A 86 28.96 -23.76 -2.14
CA SER A 86 29.65 -25.02 -2.45
C SER A 86 29.16 -26.14 -1.51
N PRO A 87 28.69 -27.29 -2.02
CA PRO A 87 28.10 -28.35 -1.22
C PRO A 87 29.16 -29.36 -0.75
N GLU A 88 29.47 -29.38 0.55
CA GLU A 88 30.22 -30.47 1.17
C GLU A 88 29.43 -31.14 2.29
N GLU A 89 28.54 -32.06 1.94
CA GLU A 89 28.14 -33.13 2.86
C GLU A 89 28.75 -34.46 2.42
N PRO A 90 29.81 -34.96 3.05
CA PRO A 90 30.17 -36.35 2.90
C PRO A 90 29.15 -37.21 3.68
N ALA A 91 28.28 -37.87 2.93
CA ALA A 91 27.35 -38.89 3.40
C ALA A 91 28.04 -39.84 4.40
N ARG A 92 27.60 -39.83 5.66
CA ARG A 92 27.98 -40.86 6.63
C ARG A 92 27.42 -42.20 6.18
N VAL A 93 28.25 -42.98 5.49
CA VAL A 93 27.99 -44.39 5.18
C VAL A 93 27.92 -45.17 6.49
N PHE A 94 26.71 -45.31 7.03
CA PHE A 94 26.41 -46.28 8.09
C PHE A 94 26.57 -47.69 7.49
N LYS A 95 27.78 -48.25 7.58
CA LYS A 95 28.01 -49.68 7.32
C LYS A 95 27.21 -50.47 8.36
N ARG A 96 26.04 -50.97 7.97
CA ARG A 96 25.30 -52.00 8.71
C ARG A 96 26.23 -53.19 8.89
N ARG A 97 26.83 -53.35 10.08
CA ARG A 97 27.49 -54.60 10.46
C ARG A 97 26.41 -55.67 10.60
N ARG A 98 26.21 -56.46 9.55
CA ARG A 98 25.63 -57.79 9.68
C ARG A 98 26.58 -58.64 10.53
N ARG A 99 26.12 -59.07 11.69
CA ARG A 99 26.52 -60.33 12.35
C ARG A 99 25.18 -60.98 12.69
N ARG A 100 24.63 -61.91 11.90
CA ARG A 100 25.10 -63.27 11.53
C ARG A 100 25.47 -64.11 12.75
N ASP A 101 24.47 -64.91 13.13
CA ASP A 101 24.45 -66.31 13.61
C ASP A 101 25.24 -66.70 14.88
N GLY A 102 24.54 -67.40 15.77
CA GLY A 102 25.04 -68.04 17.00
C GLY A 102 23.92 -68.35 17.97
#